data_AF-A0AA38KGX2-F1
#
_entry.id   AF-A0AA38KGX2-F1
#
_cell.length_a   1.000
_cell.length_b   1.000
_cell.length_c   1.000
_cell.angle_alpha   90.00
_cell.angle_beta   90.00
_cell.angle_gamma   90.00
#
_symmetry.space_group_name_H-M   'P 1'
#
loop_
_entity.id
_entity.type
_entity.pdbx_description
1 polymer ?
#
loop_
_entity_poly.entity_id
_entity_poly.type
_entity_poly.pdbx_seq_one_letter_code
_entity_poly.pdbx_strand_id
1 'polypeptide(L)'
;VGEIEVHTQLLSEDKLSFIGEIKGEGMTAMVGYGINDVLALVTADKGTTMGIAGSVLATEFADIAFIINDVRKIAIAVNLGWRSLKVIYTNVAFSLTMKVALVLLTFFWYSHLQMAVLADALA
;
A
#
# COMPACT_ATOMS: atom_id res chain seq x y z
N VAL A 1 -21.44 -1.40 -11.62
CA VAL A 1 -20.44 -1.12 -12.69
C VAL A 1 -20.07 0.33 -12.50
N GLY A 2 -18.79 0.65 -12.28
CA GLY A 2 -18.37 2.02 -11.98
C GLY A 2 -18.77 2.97 -13.10
N GLU A 3 -19.23 4.16 -12.74
CA GLU A 3 -19.47 5.23 -13.72
C GLU A 3 -18.14 5.56 -14.41
N ILE A 4 -18.19 5.61 -15.74
CA ILE A 4 -17.07 6.06 -16.56
C ILE A 4 -17.43 7.46 -17.02
N GLU A 5 -16.84 8.46 -16.38
CA GLU A 5 -16.96 9.84 -16.81
C GLU A 5 -15.82 10.20 -17.77
N VAL A 6 -16.13 10.93 -18.84
CA VAL A 6 -15.17 11.28 -19.88
C VAL A 6 -15.18 12.78 -20.09
N HIS A 7 -14.06 13.41 -19.78
CA HIS A 7 -13.81 14.83 -20.04
C HIS A 7 -12.75 14.97 -21.13
N THR A 8 -12.99 15.84 -22.10
CA THR A 8 -12.06 16.12 -23.21
C THR A 8 -11.68 17.59 -23.21
N GLN A 9 -10.59 17.92 -23.92
CA GLN A 9 -10.09 19.31 -24.07
C GLN A 9 -9.65 20.00 -22.76
N LEU A 10 -9.32 19.23 -21.72
CA LEU A 10 -8.78 19.75 -20.47
C LEU A 10 -7.35 20.27 -20.65
N LEU A 11 -7.10 21.48 -20.18
CA LEU A 11 -5.73 21.98 -19.96
C LEU A 11 -5.12 21.32 -18.73
N SER A 12 -3.80 21.50 -18.54
CA SER A 12 -3.10 20.97 -17.37
C SER A 12 -3.70 21.49 -16.05
N GLU A 13 -4.13 22.76 -16.00
CA GLU A 13 -4.76 23.37 -14.82
C GLU A 13 -6.14 22.76 -14.52
N ASP A 14 -6.93 22.49 -15.56
CA ASP A 14 -8.25 21.88 -15.43
C ASP A 14 -8.14 20.45 -14.88
N LYS A 15 -7.12 19.69 -15.32
CA LYS A 15 -6.83 18.35 -14.78
C LYS A 15 -6.54 18.39 -13.27
N LEU A 16 -5.83 19.41 -12.78
CA LEU A 16 -5.49 19.52 -11.35
C LEU A 16 -6.71 19.80 -10.50
N SER A 17 -7.57 20.71 -10.97
CA SER A 17 -8.82 21.06 -10.29
C SER A 17 -9.70 19.82 -10.18
N PHE A 18 -9.84 19.07 -11.27
CA PHE A 18 -10.61 17.84 -11.32
C PHE A 18 -10.05 16.73 -10.40
N ILE A 19 -8.72 16.53 -10.39
CA ILE A 19 -8.09 15.58 -9.45
C ILE A 19 -8.31 16.01 -8.01
N GLY A 20 -8.30 17.31 -7.72
CA GLY A 20 -8.60 17.86 -6.40
C GLY A 20 -10.02 17.55 -5.92
N GLU A 21 -11.00 17.64 -6.83
CA GLU A 21 -12.40 17.28 -6.55
C GLU A 21 -12.53 15.78 -6.22
N ILE A 22 -11.98 14.90 -7.08
CA ILE A 22 -12.03 13.44 -6.86
C ILE A 22 -11.30 13.03 -5.59
N LYS A 23 -10.21 13.72 -5.24
CA LYS A 23 -9.48 13.49 -3.99
C LYS A 23 -10.34 13.71 -2.75
N GLY A 24 -11.32 14.61 -2.82
CA GLY A 24 -12.28 14.84 -1.75
C GLY A 24 -13.21 13.64 -1.50
N GLU A 25 -13.41 12.79 -2.50
CA GLU A 25 -14.31 11.64 -2.45
C GLU A 25 -13.59 10.33 -2.08
N GLY A 26 -12.28 10.25 -2.30
CA GLY A 26 -11.50 9.08 -1.91
C GLY A 26 -10.07 9.06 -2.45
N MET A 27 -9.39 7.93 -2.19
CA MET A 27 -8.02 7.72 -2.62
C MET A 27 -7.95 7.68 -4.16
N THR A 28 -7.20 8.61 -4.74
CA THR A 28 -7.16 8.82 -6.20
C THR A 28 -5.85 8.32 -6.79
N ALA A 29 -5.94 7.48 -7.81
CA ALA A 29 -4.78 7.03 -8.58
C ALA A 29 -4.82 7.65 -9.99
N MET A 30 -3.74 8.33 -10.38
CA MET A 30 -3.59 8.91 -11.72
C MET A 30 -2.70 8.03 -12.58
N VAL A 31 -3.09 7.82 -13.83
CA VAL A 31 -2.31 7.09 -14.83
C VAL A 31 -2.01 8.03 -15.99
N GLY A 32 -0.73 8.27 -16.24
CA GLY A 32 -0.25 9.18 -17.28
C GLY A 32 0.90 8.60 -18.10
N TYR A 33 1.36 9.34 -19.10
CA TYR A 33 2.44 8.89 -19.99
C TYR A 33 3.48 9.99 -20.27
N GLY A 34 3.06 11.24 -20.26
CA GLY A 34 3.87 12.36 -20.76
C GLY A 34 4.16 13.46 -19.75
N ILE A 35 4.97 14.43 -20.20
CA ILE A 35 5.37 15.63 -19.44
C ILE A 35 4.13 16.43 -19.00
N ASN A 36 3.11 16.51 -19.85
CA ASN A 36 1.87 17.23 -19.57
C ASN A 36 1.04 16.61 -18.42
N ASP A 37 1.32 15.36 -18.06
CA ASP A 37 0.64 14.64 -16.99
C ASP A 37 1.44 14.64 -15.68
N VAL A 38 2.69 15.14 -15.67
CA VAL A 38 3.56 15.14 -14.48
C VAL A 38 2.88 15.81 -13.29
N LEU A 39 2.31 17.01 -13.51
CA LEU A 39 1.67 17.76 -12.43
C LEU A 39 0.42 17.03 -11.91
N ALA A 40 -0.32 16.34 -12.79
CA ALA A 40 -1.44 15.49 -12.44
C ALA A 40 -1.01 14.23 -11.66
N LEU A 41 0.12 13.61 -12.04
CA LEU A 41 0.70 12.44 -11.36
C LEU A 41 1.11 12.78 -9.92
N VAL A 42 1.73 13.94 -9.71
CA VAL A 42 2.17 14.41 -8.39
C VAL A 42 0.98 14.83 -7.50
N THR A 43 -0.10 15.30 -8.12
CA THR A 43 -1.28 15.80 -7.37
C THR A 43 -2.17 14.66 -6.86
N ALA A 44 -2.21 13.53 -7.56
CA ALA A 44 -2.92 12.33 -7.13
C ALA A 44 -2.27 11.69 -5.89
N ASP A 45 -3.01 10.82 -5.18
CA ASP A 45 -2.44 10.06 -4.06
C ASP A 45 -1.46 8.98 -4.51
N LYS A 46 -1.70 8.46 -5.71
CA LYS A 46 -0.81 7.51 -6.39
C LYS A 46 -0.64 7.87 -7.85
N GLY A 47 0.57 8.27 -8.22
CA GLY A 47 0.97 8.53 -9.61
C GLY A 47 1.49 7.27 -10.28
N THR A 48 0.97 6.94 -11.45
CA THR A 48 1.37 5.76 -12.23
C THR A 48 1.71 6.14 -13.67
N THR A 49 2.84 5.66 -14.21
CA THR A 49 3.20 5.84 -15.62
C THR A 49 3.25 4.51 -16.38
N MET A 50 3.06 4.54 -17.71
CA MET A 50 3.11 3.36 -18.57
C MET A 50 4.12 3.51 -19.72
N GLY A 51 4.76 2.40 -20.10
CA GLY A 51 5.56 2.25 -21.31
C GLY A 51 7.08 2.39 -21.17
N ILE A 52 7.79 1.71 -22.08
CA ILE A 52 9.23 1.90 -22.36
C ILE A 52 9.52 3.34 -22.85
N ALA A 53 8.50 3.99 -23.40
CA ALA A 53 8.56 5.33 -23.96
C ALA A 53 7.78 6.38 -23.14
N GLY A 54 7.40 6.04 -21.90
CA GLY A 54 6.98 7.04 -20.93
C GLY A 54 8.07 8.10 -20.80
N SER A 55 7.68 9.38 -20.74
CA SER A 55 8.66 10.46 -20.60
C SER A 55 9.55 10.18 -19.39
N VAL A 56 10.87 10.36 -19.53
CA VAL A 56 11.83 10.24 -18.40
C VAL A 56 11.34 11.07 -17.22
N LEU A 57 10.82 12.27 -17.50
CA LEU A 57 10.20 13.15 -16.51
C LEU A 57 8.99 12.49 -15.85
N ALA A 58 8.04 11.92 -16.62
CA ALA A 58 6.87 11.26 -16.03
C ALA A 58 7.22 10.06 -15.15
N THR A 59 8.31 9.35 -15.46
CA THR A 59 8.79 8.21 -14.65
C THR A 59 9.43 8.68 -13.34
N GLU A 60 10.11 9.81 -13.34
CA GLU A 60 10.73 10.40 -12.15
C GLU A 60 9.70 10.84 -11.10
N PHE A 61 8.53 11.28 -11.54
CA PHE A 61 7.47 11.79 -10.67
C PHE A 61 6.36 10.77 -10.35
N ALA A 62 6.40 9.57 -10.93
CA ALA A 62 5.41 8.52 -10.66
C ALA A 62 5.87 7.60 -9.52
N ASP A 63 4.94 7.20 -8.63
CA ASP A 63 5.19 6.19 -7.61
C ASP A 63 5.45 4.80 -8.22
N ILE A 64 4.78 4.51 -9.35
CA ILE A 64 4.80 3.20 -10.00
C ILE A 64 5.00 3.39 -11.51
N ALA A 65 6.02 2.74 -12.07
CA ALA A 65 6.29 2.74 -13.50
C ALA A 65 6.08 1.36 -14.12
N PHE A 66 5.17 1.27 -15.09
CA PHE A 66 4.95 0.06 -15.89
C PHE A 66 5.81 0.09 -17.14
N ILE A 67 6.69 -0.89 -17.31
CA ILE A 67 7.55 -0.98 -18.51
C ILE A 67 6.73 -1.29 -19.77
N ILE A 68 5.59 -1.98 -19.63
CA ILE A 68 4.74 -2.40 -20.75
C ILE A 68 3.56 -1.43 -20.90
N ASN A 69 3.25 -1.03 -22.14
CA ASN A 69 2.06 -0.25 -22.48
C ASN A 69 0.78 -1.11 -22.44
N ASP A 70 0.36 -1.51 -21.24
CA ASP A 70 -0.86 -2.29 -21.03
C ASP A 70 -1.57 -1.93 -19.72
N VAL A 71 -2.65 -1.14 -19.82
CA VAL A 71 -3.49 -0.71 -18.68
C VAL A 71 -4.03 -1.89 -17.85
N ARG A 72 -4.17 -3.09 -18.43
CA ARG A 72 -4.62 -4.29 -17.71
C ARG A 72 -3.61 -4.72 -16.65
N LYS A 73 -2.32 -4.36 -16.82
CA LYS A 73 -1.28 -4.64 -15.84
C LYS A 73 -1.47 -3.87 -14.54
N ILE A 74 -2.12 -2.70 -14.58
CA ILE A 74 -2.45 -1.93 -13.38
C ILE A 74 -3.43 -2.72 -12.51
N ALA A 75 -4.50 -3.26 -13.10
CA ALA A 75 -5.45 -4.09 -12.36
C ALA A 75 -4.79 -5.34 -11.74
N ILE A 76 -3.86 -5.96 -12.48
CA ILE A 76 -3.08 -7.10 -11.97
C ILE A 76 -2.18 -6.66 -10.80
N ALA A 77 -1.48 -5.53 -10.92
CA ALA A 77 -0.60 -5.01 -9.88
C ALA A 77 -1.38 -4.67 -8.60
N VAL A 78 -2.54 -4.04 -8.72
CA VAL A 78 -3.43 -3.77 -7.59
C VAL A 78 -3.86 -5.06 -6.91
N ASN A 79 -4.35 -6.05 -7.68
CA ASN A 79 -4.75 -7.36 -7.13
C ASN A 79 -3.57 -8.08 -6.45
N LEU A 80 -2.38 -7.99 -7.02
CA LEU A 80 -1.17 -8.56 -6.42
C LEU A 80 -0.81 -7.85 -5.11
N GLY A 81 -0.92 -6.52 -5.06
CA GLY A 81 -0.74 -5.73 -3.85
C GLY A 81 -1.67 -6.18 -2.71
N TRP A 82 -2.95 -6.37 -3.00
CA TRP A 82 -3.91 -6.90 -2.02
C TRP A 82 -3.55 -8.29 -1.50
N ARG A 83 -3.09 -9.18 -2.39
CA ARG A 83 -2.64 -10.53 -2.01
C ARG A 83 -1.39 -10.48 -1.14
N SER A 84 -0.42 -9.65 -1.49
CA SER A 84 0.79 -9.44 -0.71
C SER A 84 0.49 -8.90 0.68
N LEU A 85 -0.41 -7.91 0.80
CA LEU A 85 -0.85 -7.40 2.09
C LEU A 85 -1.48 -8.50 2.95
N LYS A 86 -2.32 -9.36 2.37
CA LYS A 86 -2.91 -10.50 3.09
C LYS A 86 -1.85 -11.44 3.66
N VAL A 87 -0.80 -11.73 2.89
CA VAL A 87 0.34 -12.55 3.35
C VAL A 87 1.12 -11.84 4.47
N ILE A 88 1.39 -10.53 4.31
CA ILE A 88 2.07 -9.73 5.34
C ILE A 88 1.30 -9.76 6.65
N TYR A 89 -0.02 -9.49 6.63
CA TYR A 89 -0.84 -9.53 7.83
C TYR A 89 -0.83 -10.90 8.51
N THR A 90 -0.83 -11.98 7.72
CA THR A 90 -0.76 -13.34 8.25
C THR A 90 0.57 -13.59 8.95
N ASN A 91 1.69 -13.17 8.34
CA ASN A 91 3.03 -13.33 8.93
C ASN A 91 3.20 -12.49 10.21
N VAL A 92 2.71 -11.25 10.21
CA VAL A 92 2.76 -10.36 11.37
C VAL A 92 1.91 -10.95 12.52
N ALA A 93 0.69 -11.40 12.23
CA ALA A 93 -0.17 -12.02 13.23
C ALA A 93 0.46 -13.28 13.83
N PHE A 94 1.07 -14.14 12.99
CA PHE A 94 1.79 -15.32 13.47
C PHE A 94 2.98 -14.96 14.36
N SER A 95 3.81 -14.00 13.94
CA SER A 95 4.95 -13.54 14.72
C SER A 95 4.52 -12.98 16.08
N LEU A 96 3.47 -12.16 16.10
CA LEU A 96 2.94 -11.58 17.33
C LEU A 96 2.38 -12.66 18.25
N THR A 97 1.66 -13.64 17.70
CA THR A 97 1.11 -14.77 18.46
C THR A 97 2.22 -15.55 19.16
N MET A 98 3.31 -15.87 18.46
CA MET A 98 4.46 -16.57 19.05
C MET A 98 5.15 -15.75 20.14
N LYS A 99 5.33 -14.44 19.92
CA LYS A 99 5.90 -13.55 20.94
C LYS A 99 5.04 -13.51 22.20
N VAL A 100 3.73 -13.36 22.06
CA VAL A 100 2.79 -13.34 23.19
C VAL A 100 2.79 -14.69 23.90
N ALA A 101 2.78 -15.80 23.16
CA ALA A 101 2.84 -17.15 23.74
C ALA A 101 4.11 -17.37 24.58
N LEU A 102 5.27 -16.92 24.09
CA LEU A 102 6.53 -16.99 24.83
C LEU A 102 6.48 -16.13 26.11
N VAL A 103 5.99 -14.89 26.03
CA VAL A 103 5.85 -14.02 27.20
C VAL A 103 4.97 -14.66 28.27
N LEU A 104 3.83 -15.23 27.88
CA LEU A 104 2.94 -15.94 28.81
C LEU A 104 3.62 -17.16 29.42
N LEU A 105 4.29 -17.97 28.60
CA LEU A 105 5.00 -19.16 29.07
C LEU A 105 6.09 -18.80 30.09
N THR A 106 6.88 -17.75 29.82
CA THR A 106 7.90 -17.26 30.76
C THR A 106 7.28 -16.76 32.06
N PHE A 107 6.15 -16.06 32.00
CA PHE A 107 5.45 -15.56 33.18
C PHE A 107 4.95 -16.69 34.09
N PHE A 108 4.31 -17.72 33.50
CA PHE A 108 3.88 -18.91 34.24
C PHE A 108 5.06 -19.70 34.80
N TRP A 109 6.13 -19.85 34.01
CA TRP A 109 7.34 -20.54 34.44
C TRP A 109 8.00 -19.87 35.65
N TYR A 110 8.12 -18.54 35.62
CA TYR A 110 8.66 -17.76 36.74
C TYR A 110 7.82 -17.95 38.02
N SER A 111 6.49 -17.90 37.90
CA SER A 111 5.57 -18.13 39.01
C SER A 111 5.75 -19.51 39.64
N HIS A 112 6.01 -20.54 38.81
CA HIS A 112 6.24 -21.90 39.28
C HIS A 112 7.56 -22.05 40.05
N LEU A 113 8.64 -21.40 39.61
CA LEU A 113 9.94 -21.42 40.29
C LEU A 113 9.86 -20.83 41.71
N GLN A 114 9.13 -19.73 41.90
CA GLN A 114 8.97 -19.13 43.23
C GLN A 114 8.21 -20.04 44.20
N MET A 115 7.15 -20.69 43.73
CA MET A 115 6.37 -21.64 44.53
C MET A 115 7.20 -22.87 44.93
N ALA A 116 8.04 -23.38 44.03
CA ALA A 116 8.94 -24.51 44.32
C ALA A 116 9.97 -24.16 45.41
N VAL A 117 10.64 -23.02 45.29
CA VAL A 117 11.63 -22.57 46.30
C VAL A 117 10.97 -22.35 47.66
N LEU A 118 9.76 -21.79 47.69
CA LEU A 118 9.04 -21.59 48.95
C LEU A 118 8.65 -22.92 49.61
N ALA A 119 8.22 -23.91 48.81
CA ALA A 119 7.89 -25.25 49.31
C ALA A 119 9.11 -25.95 49.89
N ASP A 120 10.27 -25.88 49.23
CA ASP A 120 11.53 -26.45 49.73
C ASP A 120 12.02 -25.75 51.02
N ALA A 121 11.79 -24.45 51.15
CA ALA A 121 12.21 -23.69 52.34
C ALA A 121 11.31 -23.91 53.58
N LEU A 122 10.09 -24.40 53.38
CA LEU A 122 9.12 -24.71 54.43
C LEU A 122 9.11 -26.20 54.84
N ALA A 123 9.72 -27.07 54.05
CA ALA A 123 9.92 -28.49 54.33
C ALA A 123 11.10 -28.72 55.27
#